data_AF-A0A8U0LNB1-F1
#
_entry.id   AF-A0A8U0LNB1-F1
#
_cell.length_a   1.000
_cell.length_b   1.000
_cell.length_c   1.000
_cell.angle_alpha   90.00
_cell.angle_beta   90.00
_cell.angle_gamma   90.00
#
_symmetry.space_group_name_H-M   'P 1'
#
loop_
_entity.id
_entity.type
_entity.pdbx_description
1 polymer ?
#
loop_
_entity_poly.entity_id
_entity_poly.type
_entity_poly.pdbx_seq_one_letter_code
_entity_poly.pdbx_strand_id
1 'polypeptide(L)'
;MEAIVTLQFNGTDVTVGKLFTSIRRGIESAHFTYDTAYMRSSNAVSLCPEMPLSPGTFPAEHNAMHRIFQDCMPDRWGRNLMLRAEHQDARSEHRTARTLFEGDLLLSVNDETRQGALRFWNNDGDELAPSETGVPREVTIQSRIHSNDEQLL
;
A
#
# COMPACT_ATOMS: atom_id res chain seq x y z
N MET A 1 -4.30 11.15 -0.36
CA MET A 1 -5.04 9.93 -0.75
C MET A 1 -5.71 9.36 0.49
N GLU A 2 -6.87 8.73 0.34
CA GLU A 2 -7.57 8.02 1.40
C GLU A 2 -7.70 6.55 0.98
N ALA A 3 -7.50 5.65 1.93
CA ALA A 3 -7.69 4.21 1.74
C ALA A 3 -8.43 3.63 2.95
N ILE A 4 -9.40 2.77 2.68
CA ILE A 4 -10.03 1.93 3.69
C ILE A 4 -9.06 0.80 4.01
N VAL A 5 -8.79 0.60 5.30
CA VAL A 5 -7.90 -0.46 5.80
C VAL A 5 -8.76 -1.57 6.38
N THR A 6 -8.56 -2.77 5.87
CA THR A 6 -9.17 -3.99 6.42
C THR A 6 -8.07 -4.90 6.98
N LEU A 7 -8.44 -5.70 7.99
CA LEU A 7 -7.63 -6.75 8.56
C LEU A 7 -8.27 -8.09 8.21
N GLN A 8 -7.52 -8.92 7.49
CA GLN A 8 -7.90 -10.29 7.21
C GLN A 8 -7.74 -11.13 8.48
N PHE A 9 -8.86 -11.52 9.07
CA PHE A 9 -8.90 -12.33 10.28
C PHE A 9 -9.82 -13.52 10.08
N ASN A 10 -9.29 -14.74 10.27
CA ASN A 10 -10.01 -16.00 10.05
C ASN A 10 -10.68 -16.10 8.66
N GLY A 11 -10.01 -15.61 7.62
CA GLY A 11 -10.52 -15.63 6.24
C GLY A 11 -11.63 -14.62 5.94
N THR A 12 -11.87 -13.66 6.85
CA THR A 12 -12.81 -12.55 6.64
C THR A 12 -12.07 -11.23 6.71
N ASP A 13 -12.39 -10.30 5.82
CA ASP A 13 -11.87 -8.94 5.89
C ASP A 13 -12.73 -8.10 6.82
N VAL A 14 -12.11 -7.62 7.90
CA VAL A 14 -12.76 -6.76 8.88
C VAL A 14 -12.26 -5.34 8.66
N THR A 15 -13.16 -4.40 8.37
CA THR A 15 -12.80 -2.98 8.29
C THR A 15 -12.28 -2.49 9.63
N VAL A 16 -11.03 -2.03 9.66
CA VAL A 16 -10.36 -1.56 10.88
C VAL A 16 -10.42 -0.05 10.98
N GLY A 17 -10.34 0.64 9.85
CA GLY A 17 -10.28 2.10 9.82
C GLY A 17 -9.89 2.65 8.46
N LYS A 18 -9.38 3.87 8.48
CA LYS A 18 -9.02 4.64 7.30
C LYS A 18 -7.62 5.21 7.42
N LEU A 19 -6.83 5.03 6.38
CA LEU A 19 -5.51 5.61 6.22
C LEU A 19 -5.60 6.82 5.28
N PHE A 20 -5.07 7.95 5.72
CA PHE A 20 -4.99 9.18 4.96
C PHE A 20 -3.53 9.55 4.77
N THR A 21 -3.09 9.69 3.53
CA THR A 21 -1.76 10.20 3.19
C THR A 21 -1.88 11.58 2.53
N SER A 22 -0.96 12.49 2.84
CA SER A 22 -0.92 13.80 2.20
C SER A 22 0.50 14.30 2.04
N ILE A 23 0.74 15.03 0.97
CA ILE A 23 2.04 15.61 0.66
C ILE A 23 1.92 17.13 0.75
N ARG A 24 2.75 17.76 1.58
CA ARG A 24 2.86 19.21 1.71
C ARG A 24 4.31 19.63 1.59
N ARG A 25 4.61 20.50 0.61
CA ARG A 25 5.98 20.99 0.35
C ARG A 25 7.01 19.86 0.17
N GLY A 26 6.62 18.77 -0.49
CA GLY A 26 7.48 17.60 -0.72
C GLY A 26 7.67 16.68 0.50
N ILE A 27 7.00 16.97 1.62
CA ILE A 27 7.02 16.12 2.82
C ILE A 27 5.69 15.36 2.88
N GLU A 28 5.77 14.04 2.92
CA GLU A 28 4.61 13.18 3.12
C GLU A 28 4.30 13.00 4.60
N SER A 29 3.00 12.91 4.90
CA SER A 29 2.45 12.61 6.22
C SER A 29 1.33 11.58 6.07
N ALA A 30 1.29 10.64 7.01
CA ALA A 30 0.21 9.66 7.13
C ALA A 30 -0.55 9.86 8.44
N HIS A 31 -1.86 9.62 8.36
CA HIS A 31 -2.78 9.70 9.47
C HIS A 31 -3.73 8.50 9.43
N PHE A 32 -3.97 7.87 10.57
CA PHE A 32 -4.88 6.74 10.67
C PHE A 32 -6.01 7.02 11.64
N THR A 33 -7.23 6.59 11.30
CA THR A 33 -8.40 6.68 12.19
C THR A 33 -9.10 5.34 12.21
N TYR A 34 -9.31 4.79 13.41
CA TYR A 34 -10.08 3.57 13.58
C TYR A 34 -11.55 3.77 13.21
N ASP A 35 -12.14 2.73 12.63
CA ASP A 35 -13.56 2.66 12.42
C ASP A 35 -14.30 2.50 13.76
N THR A 36 -15.42 3.21 13.91
CA THR A 36 -16.17 3.21 15.16
C THR A 36 -16.85 1.87 15.47
N ALA A 37 -17.25 1.10 14.45
CA ALA A 37 -17.79 -0.24 14.62
C ALA A 37 -16.67 -1.23 14.98
N TYR A 38 -15.48 -1.08 14.38
CA TYR A 38 -14.30 -1.86 14.77
C TYR A 38 -13.98 -1.66 16.25
N MET A 39 -13.85 -0.41 16.73
CA MET A 39 -13.54 -0.12 18.14
C MET A 39 -14.57 -0.67 19.14
N ARG A 40 -15.81 -0.89 18.70
CA ARG A 40 -16.90 -1.44 19.54
C ARG A 40 -16.96 -2.97 19.51
N SER A 41 -16.23 -3.61 18.60
CA SER A 41 -16.18 -5.07 18.50
C SER A 41 -15.44 -5.68 19.69
N SER A 42 -15.95 -6.81 20.19
CA SER A 42 -15.25 -7.58 21.24
C SER A 42 -13.92 -8.16 20.79
N ASN A 43 -13.73 -8.29 19.47
CA ASN A 43 -12.51 -8.84 18.86
C ASN A 43 -11.56 -7.73 18.37
N ALA A 44 -11.84 -6.47 18.70
CA ALA A 44 -11.01 -5.36 18.30
C ALA A 44 -9.63 -5.46 18.96
N VAL A 45 -8.60 -5.34 18.14
CA VAL A 45 -7.21 -5.22 18.61
C VAL A 45 -6.57 -3.96 18.05
N SER A 46 -5.74 -3.31 18.87
CA SER A 46 -4.90 -2.20 18.41
C SER A 46 -3.91 -2.71 17.37
N LEU A 47 -3.79 -2.00 16.24
CA LEU A 47 -2.84 -2.33 15.17
C LEU A 47 -1.38 -2.23 15.63
N CYS A 48 -1.05 -1.25 16.47
CA CYS A 48 0.26 -1.13 17.10
C CYS A 48 0.18 -0.35 18.42
N PRO A 49 1.20 -0.43 19.29
CA PRO A 49 1.20 0.24 20.60
C PRO A 49 1.04 1.76 20.52
N GLU A 50 1.54 2.39 19.45
CA GLU A 50 1.44 3.83 19.21
C GLU A 50 0.04 4.26 18.73
N MET A 51 -0.81 3.29 18.37
CA MET A 51 -2.19 3.51 17.96
C MET A 51 -3.14 2.66 18.82
N PRO A 52 -3.28 2.98 20.12
CA PRO A 52 -4.24 2.29 20.98
C PRO A 52 -5.67 2.41 20.42
N LEU A 53 -6.56 1.48 20.79
CA LEU A 53 -7.96 1.51 20.42
C LEU A 53 -8.69 2.68 21.09
N SER A 54 -8.51 3.88 20.55
CA SER A 54 -9.18 5.08 21.02
C SER A 54 -9.72 5.91 19.85
N PRO A 55 -10.80 6.68 20.08
CA PRO A 55 -11.28 7.63 19.10
C PRO A 55 -10.20 8.66 18.76
N GLY A 56 -10.20 9.11 17.49
CA GLY A 56 -9.33 10.17 17.02
C GLY A 56 -8.50 9.78 15.80
N THR A 57 -7.54 10.64 15.48
CA THR A 57 -6.62 10.47 14.35
C THR A 57 -5.21 10.36 14.90
N PHE A 58 -4.52 9.29 14.53
CA PHE A 58 -3.14 9.03 14.89
C PHE A 58 -2.24 9.49 13.75
N PRO A 59 -1.39 10.50 13.95
CA PRO A 59 -0.39 10.87 12.95
C PRO A 59 0.82 9.93 13.01
N ALA A 60 1.50 9.72 11.88
CA ALA A 60 2.81 9.11 11.86
C ALA A 60 3.86 10.12 12.37
N GLU A 61 4.36 9.93 13.59
CA GLU A 61 5.21 10.95 14.25
C GLU A 61 6.67 10.99 13.75
N HIS A 62 7.23 9.83 13.40
CA HIS A 62 8.68 9.67 13.17
C HIS A 62 9.06 9.40 11.71
N ASN A 63 8.08 9.09 10.86
CA ASN A 63 8.25 8.68 9.47
C ASN A 63 7.08 9.21 8.64
N ALA A 64 7.20 9.16 7.32
CA ALA A 64 6.08 9.46 6.41
C ALA A 64 4.90 8.47 6.53
N MET A 65 5.12 7.30 7.14
CA MET A 65 4.13 6.22 7.28
C MET A 65 4.22 5.54 8.66
N HIS A 66 3.10 5.07 9.22
CA HIS A 66 3.10 4.28 10.45
C HIS A 66 3.85 2.96 10.25
N ARG A 67 4.59 2.51 11.28
CA ARG A 67 5.40 1.28 11.21
C ARG A 67 4.59 0.04 10.81
N ILE A 68 3.37 -0.11 11.33
CA ILE A 68 2.51 -1.24 10.98
C ILE A 68 2.17 -1.31 9.48
N PHE A 69 2.06 -0.16 8.81
CA PHE A 69 1.85 -0.13 7.36
C PHE A 69 3.17 -0.32 6.60
N GLN A 70 4.32 0.00 7.19
CA GLN A 70 5.63 -0.25 6.58
C GLN A 70 5.90 -1.75 6.39
N ASP A 71 5.39 -2.60 7.30
CA ASP A 71 5.48 -4.06 7.15
C ASP A 71 4.72 -4.57 5.90
N CYS A 72 3.76 -3.78 5.42
CA CYS A 72 2.96 -4.07 4.22
C CYS A 72 3.54 -3.46 2.95
N MET A 73 4.64 -2.71 3.03
CA MET A 73 5.25 -2.02 1.90
C MET A 73 6.09 -2.97 1.04
N PRO A 74 6.37 -2.60 -0.22
CA PRO A 74 7.25 -3.41 -1.04
C PRO A 74 8.66 -3.41 -0.44
N ASP A 75 9.34 -4.54 -0.54
CA ASP A 75 10.76 -4.63 -0.22
C ASP A 75 11.62 -3.76 -1.16
N ARG A 76 12.93 -3.72 -0.93
CA ARG A 76 13.85 -2.92 -1.74
C ARG A 76 13.78 -3.28 -3.23
N TRP A 77 13.54 -4.54 -3.57
CA TRP A 77 13.46 -4.97 -4.97
C TRP A 77 12.14 -4.53 -5.61
N GLY A 78 11.01 -4.76 -4.95
CA GLY A 78 9.68 -4.31 -5.39
C GLY A 78 9.62 -2.80 -5.57
N ARG A 79 10.21 -2.05 -4.64
CA ARG A 79 10.32 -0.58 -4.71
C ARG A 79 11.10 -0.12 -5.95
N ASN A 80 12.22 -0.78 -6.24
CA ASN A 80 12.99 -0.52 -7.46
C ASN A 80 12.21 -0.87 -8.73
N LEU A 81 11.41 -1.94 -8.72
CA LEU A 81 10.55 -2.30 -9.85
C LEU A 81 9.50 -1.21 -10.12
N MET A 82 8.83 -0.73 -9.07
CA MET A 82 7.83 0.34 -9.19
C MET A 82 8.45 1.63 -9.74
N LEU A 83 9.61 2.04 -9.22
CA LEU A 83 10.33 3.22 -9.71
C LEU A 83 10.74 3.07 -11.19
N ARG A 84 11.22 1.89 -11.59
CA ARG A 84 11.56 1.61 -12.99
C ARG A 84 10.34 1.68 -13.90
N ALA A 85 9.20 1.12 -13.47
CA ALA A 85 7.95 1.17 -14.22
C ALA A 85 7.51 2.63 -14.44
N GLU A 86 7.48 3.45 -13.39
CA GLU A 86 7.15 4.88 -13.49
C GLU A 86 8.10 5.63 -14.45
N HIS A 87 9.40 5.33 -14.42
CA HIS A 87 10.36 5.91 -15.38
C HIS A 87 10.10 5.47 -16.82
N GLN A 88 9.68 4.23 -17.03
CA GLN A 88 9.35 3.71 -18.36
C GLN A 88 8.08 4.36 -18.89
N ASP A 89 7.02 4.44 -18.08
CA ASP A 89 5.75 5.08 -18.41
C ASP A 89 5.94 6.58 -18.69
N ALA A 90 6.74 7.27 -17.88
CA ALA A 90 7.05 8.68 -18.12
C ALA A 90 7.76 8.91 -19.46
N ARG A 91 8.66 8.01 -19.86
CA ARG A 91 9.36 8.08 -21.14
C ARG A 91 8.42 7.85 -22.32
N SER A 92 7.53 6.86 -22.24
CA SER A 92 6.56 6.58 -23.30
C SER A 92 5.53 7.69 -23.45
N GLU A 93 5.15 8.33 -22.35
CA GLU A 93 4.20 9.45 -22.31
C GLU A 93 4.87 10.83 -22.53
N HIS A 94 6.17 10.87 -22.80
CA HIS A 94 6.94 12.12 -22.98
C HIS A 94 6.79 13.13 -21.82
N ARG A 95 6.72 12.63 -20.59
CA ARG A 95 6.62 13.43 -19.37
C ARG A 95 7.80 13.18 -18.43
N THR A 96 7.96 14.04 -17.43
CA THR A 96 8.89 13.79 -16.32
C THR A 96 8.31 12.70 -15.42
N ALA A 97 9.16 11.78 -14.96
CA ALA A 97 8.77 10.76 -13.99
C ALA A 97 8.35 11.42 -12.68
N ARG A 98 7.23 10.98 -12.11
CA ARG A 98 6.75 11.49 -10.84
C ARG A 98 7.53 10.88 -9.69
N THR A 99 7.66 11.62 -8.60
CA THR A 99 8.18 11.06 -7.34
C THR A 99 7.11 10.15 -6.74
N LEU A 100 7.46 8.88 -6.49
CA LEU A 100 6.61 7.96 -5.74
C LEU A 100 6.90 8.13 -4.24
N PHE A 101 5.87 8.48 -3.47
CA PHE A 101 5.93 8.60 -2.02
C PHE A 101 5.59 7.28 -1.33
N GLU A 102 5.71 7.19 0.00
CA GLU A 102 5.44 5.95 0.74
C GLU A 102 4.00 5.48 0.52
N GLY A 103 3.03 6.40 0.50
CA GLY A 103 1.64 6.10 0.22
C GLY A 103 1.43 5.51 -1.18
N ASP A 104 2.07 6.07 -2.20
CA ASP A 104 1.98 5.53 -3.57
C ASP A 104 2.53 4.10 -3.62
N LEU A 105 3.67 3.87 -2.96
CA LEU A 105 4.34 2.57 -2.96
C LEU A 105 3.56 1.53 -2.16
N LEU A 106 3.00 1.90 -1.00
CA LEU A 106 2.14 1.04 -0.20
C LEU A 106 0.93 0.59 -1.02
N LEU A 107 0.24 1.54 -1.64
CA LEU A 107 -1.04 1.30 -2.32
C LEU A 107 -0.89 0.72 -3.72
N SER A 108 0.34 0.66 -4.25
CA SER A 108 0.65 -0.02 -5.52
C SER A 108 1.03 -1.50 -5.36
N VAL A 109 1.15 -2.00 -4.13
CA VAL A 109 1.44 -3.43 -3.88
C VAL A 109 0.18 -4.26 -4.09
N ASN A 110 0.29 -5.34 -4.84
CA ASN A 110 -0.81 -6.28 -5.04
C ASN A 110 -1.21 -6.92 -3.70
N ASP A 111 -2.46 -6.70 -3.30
CA ASP A 111 -3.04 -7.15 -2.04
C ASP A 111 -3.16 -8.68 -1.93
N GLU A 112 -3.31 -9.42 -3.02
CA GLU A 112 -3.28 -10.89 -3.02
C GLU A 112 -1.92 -11.44 -2.59
N THR A 113 -0.85 -10.77 -3.02
CA THR A 113 0.54 -11.19 -2.76
C THR A 113 1.20 -10.44 -1.59
N ARG A 114 0.49 -9.45 -1.02
CA ARG A 114 1.00 -8.61 0.06
C ARG A 114 1.21 -9.45 1.31
N GLN A 115 2.40 -9.30 1.90
CA GLN A 115 2.68 -9.92 3.19
C GLN A 115 1.91 -9.23 4.32
N GLY A 116 1.50 -10.04 5.29
CA GLY A 116 0.69 -9.58 6.42
C GLY A 116 -0.82 -9.62 6.14
N ALA A 117 -1.59 -9.19 7.14
CA ALA A 117 -3.05 -9.31 7.15
C ALA A 117 -3.79 -8.03 6.74
N LEU A 118 -3.09 -6.94 6.43
CA LEU A 118 -3.74 -5.69 6.06
C LEU A 118 -4.01 -5.63 4.56
N ARG A 119 -5.18 -5.12 4.18
CA ARG A 119 -5.61 -4.87 2.80
C ARG A 119 -6.16 -3.46 2.65
N PHE A 120 -6.00 -2.87 1.47
CA PHE A 120 -6.26 -1.46 1.19
C PHE A 120 -7.23 -1.29 0.02
N TRP A 121 -8.31 -0.59 0.30
CA TRP A 121 -9.39 -0.37 -0.64
C TRP A 121 -9.59 1.12 -0.88
N ASN A 122 -10.10 1.47 -2.05
CA ASN A 122 -10.56 2.84 -2.32
C ASN A 122 -11.86 3.11 -1.53
N ASN A 123 -12.38 4.33 -1.62
CA ASN A 123 -13.63 4.70 -0.94
C ASN A 123 -14.88 4.03 -1.52
N ASP A 124 -14.79 3.51 -2.74
CA ASP A 124 -15.87 2.80 -3.44
C ASP A 124 -15.88 1.29 -3.12
N GLY A 125 -14.86 0.79 -2.42
CA GLY A 125 -14.70 -0.61 -2.03
C GLY A 125 -13.91 -1.45 -3.04
N ASP A 126 -13.27 -0.85 -4.03
CA ASP A 126 -12.41 -1.56 -4.98
C ASP A 126 -10.96 -1.63 -4.48
N GLU A 127 -10.24 -2.66 -4.93
CA GLU A 127 -8.82 -2.83 -4.66
C GLU A 127 -8.01 -1.68 -5.28
N LEU A 128 -7.07 -1.13 -4.51
CA LEU A 128 -6.19 -0.06 -5.01
C LEU A 128 -5.08 -0.58 -5.94
N ALA A 129 -4.72 -1.86 -5.81
CA ALA A 129 -3.72 -2.54 -6.62
C ALA A 129 -4.16 -3.98 -6.95
N PRO A 130 -5.11 -4.14 -7.89
CA PRO A 130 -5.55 -5.46 -8.33
C PRO A 130 -4.43 -6.24 -9.01
N SER A 131 -4.54 -7.56 -9.07
CA SER A 131 -3.47 -8.46 -9.52
C SER A 131 -2.89 -8.16 -10.91
N GLU A 132 -3.70 -7.59 -11.81
CA GLU A 132 -3.29 -7.19 -13.15
C GLU A 132 -2.34 -5.98 -13.17
N THR A 133 -2.49 -5.04 -12.22
CA THR A 133 -1.80 -3.75 -12.25
C THR A 133 -0.85 -3.53 -11.07
N GLY A 134 -1.17 -4.14 -9.92
CA GLY A 134 -0.38 -4.12 -8.70
C GLY A 134 0.97 -4.79 -8.86
N VAL A 135 1.93 -4.42 -8.03
CA VAL A 135 3.29 -4.98 -8.05
C VAL A 135 3.49 -5.92 -6.85
N PRO A 136 4.03 -7.14 -7.04
CA PRO A 136 4.33 -7.77 -8.32
C PRO A 136 3.05 -8.08 -9.11
N ARG A 137 3.10 -7.84 -10.42
CA ARG A 137 2.02 -8.27 -11.32
C ARG A 137 1.99 -9.79 -11.33
N GLU A 138 0.81 -10.36 -11.40
CA GLU A 138 0.70 -11.80 -11.65
C GLU A 138 1.09 -12.04 -13.11
N VAL A 139 2.37 -12.35 -13.33
CA VAL A 139 2.91 -12.79 -14.61
C VAL A 139 3.26 -14.25 -14.45
N THR A 140 2.73 -15.11 -15.33
CA THR A 140 3.18 -16.49 -15.41
C THR A 140 4.69 -16.48 -15.59
N ILE A 141 5.44 -17.06 -14.64
CA ILE A 141 6.92 -17.06 -14.60
C ILE A 141 7.52 -17.46 -15.98
N GLN A 142 6.82 -18.32 -16.73
CA GLN A 142 7.19 -18.74 -18.08
C GLN A 142 7.31 -17.61 -19.11
N SER A 143 6.49 -16.56 -19.04
CA SER A 143 6.53 -15.47 -20.03
C SER A 143 7.77 -14.58 -19.86
N ARG A 144 8.35 -14.52 -18.65
CA ARG A 144 9.52 -13.65 -18.38
C ARG A 144 10.88 -14.30 -18.57
N ILE A 145 10.98 -15.63 -18.44
CA ILE A 145 12.24 -16.34 -18.74
C ILE A 145 12.70 -16.00 -20.18
N HIS A 146 11.76 -15.93 -21.13
CA HIS A 146 12.07 -15.61 -22.52
C HIS A 146 12.39 -14.12 -22.75
N SER A 147 11.81 -13.20 -21.98
CA SER A 147 12.02 -11.76 -22.16
C SER A 147 13.36 -11.22 -21.63
N ASN A 148 14.02 -11.98 -20.74
CA ASN A 148 15.30 -11.56 -20.16
C ASN A 148 16.50 -11.92 -21.05
N ASP A 149 16.32 -12.87 -21.98
CA ASP A 149 17.35 -13.27 -22.94
C ASP A 149 17.49 -12.28 -24.11
N GLU A 150 16.46 -11.48 -24.40
CA GLU A 150 16.48 -10.49 -25.50
C GLU A 150 17.14 -9.14 -25.13
N GLN A 151 17.48 -8.91 -23.85
CA GLN A 151 18.18 -7.69 -23.41
C GLN A 151 19.71 -7.83 -23.30
N LEU A 152 20.27 -8.97 -23.72
CA LEU A 152 21.71 -9.27 -23.68
C LEU A 152 22.38 -9.38 -25.06
N LEU A 153 21.72 -8.92 -26.13
CA LEU A 153 22.29 -8.77 -27.48
C LEU A 153 22.25 -7.30 -27.94
#